data_AF-A0A7W1L2M0-F1
#
_entry.id   AF-A0A7W1L2M0-F1
#
_cell.length_a   1.000
_cell.length_b   1.000
_cell.length_c   1.000
_cell.angle_alpha   90.00
_cell.angle_beta   90.00
_cell.angle_gamma   90.00
#
_symmetry.space_group_name_H-M   'P 1'
#
loop_
_entity.id
_entity.type
_entity.pdbx_description
1 polymer ?
#
loop_
_entity_poly.entity_id
_entity_poly.type
_entity_poly.pdbx_seq_one_letter_code
_entity_poly.pdbx_strand_id
1 'polypeptide(L)' 'MSRNWVKFPLMEMVKILDIGCGIHKTPGSIGLDSNPKTHAEVIHDLDAVPYPFPDNEFDIIVGNQVIEHIDDVLAV' A
#
# COMPACT_ATOMS: atom_id res chain seq x y z
N MET A 1 -17.39 38.92 17.17
CA MET A 1 -16.20 38.45 16.44
C MET A 1 -16.21 36.93 16.40
N SER A 2 -17.00 36.33 15.52
CA SER A 2 -16.85 34.90 15.19
C SER A 2 -15.72 34.79 14.16
N ARG A 3 -14.64 34.10 14.50
CA ARG A 3 -13.64 33.71 13.51
C ARG A 3 -14.29 32.64 12.63
N ASN A 4 -14.61 33.01 11.39
CA ASN A 4 -14.95 32.07 10.33
C ASN A 4 -13.69 31.25 10.02
N TRP A 5 -13.62 30.05 10.58
CA TRP A 5 -12.68 29.04 10.13
C TRP A 5 -13.21 28.54 8.79
N VAL A 6 -12.61 28.98 7.70
CA VAL A 6 -12.73 28.29 6.41
C VAL A 6 -12.31 26.85 6.71
N LYS A 7 -13.24 25.90 6.57
CA LYS A 7 -12.91 24.47 6.56
C LYS A 7 -11.98 24.27 5.37
N PHE A 8 -10.66 24.32 5.60
CA PHE A 8 -9.75 23.63 4.71
C PHE A 8 -10.27 22.20 4.62
N PRO A 9 -10.48 21.64 3.42
CA PRO A 9 -10.73 20.21 3.34
C PRO A 9 -9.59 19.56 4.11
N LEU A 10 -9.92 18.72 5.08
CA LEU A 10 -8.96 17.83 5.71
C LEU A 10 -8.12 17.27 4.56
N MET A 11 -6.79 17.50 4.60
CA MET A 11 -5.87 16.86 3.66
C MET A 11 -6.33 15.41 3.52
N GLU A 12 -6.71 15.02 2.30
CA GLU A 12 -6.99 13.62 1.95
C GLU A 12 -5.92 12.78 2.66
N MET A 13 -6.34 11.85 3.54
CA MET A 13 -5.38 11.04 4.28
C MET A 13 -4.66 10.17 3.25
N VAL A 14 -3.41 10.52 2.95
CA VAL A 14 -2.54 9.78 2.03
C VAL A 14 -2.62 8.29 2.35
N LYS A 15 -3.09 7.49 1.40
CA LYS A 15 -3.25 6.05 1.55
C LYS A 15 -2.05 5.33 0.94
N ILE A 16 -1.36 4.56 1.78
CA ILE A 16 -0.08 3.93 1.45
C ILE A 16 -0.27 2.41 1.37
N LEU A 17 0.22 1.80 0.30
CA LEU A 17 0.39 0.35 0.18
C LEU A 17 1.88 0.00 0.31
N ASP A 18 2.22 -1.00 1.11
CA ASP A 18 3.57 -1.55 1.24
C ASP A 18 3.58 -2.98 0.71
N ILE A 19 4.22 -3.18 -0.45
CA ILE A 19 4.27 -4.45 -1.18
C ILE A 19 5.53 -5.25 -0.80
N GLY A 20 5.36 -6.54 -0.50
CA GLY A 20 6.42 -7.38 0.05
C GLY A 20 6.85 -6.90 1.44
N CYS A 21 5.90 -6.45 2.27
CA CYS A 21 6.21 -5.72 3.51
C CYS A 21 6.93 -6.59 4.57
N GLY A 22 6.87 -7.92 4.45
CA GLY A 22 7.42 -8.83 5.44
C GLY A 22 6.93 -8.53 6.86
N ILE A 23 7.83 -8.67 7.84
CA ILE A 23 7.55 -8.32 9.25
C ILE A 23 7.80 -6.83 9.58
N HIS A 24 8.35 -6.05 8.65
CA HIS A 24 8.76 -4.66 8.88
C HIS A 24 7.97 -3.70 7.97
N LYS A 25 6.64 -3.72 8.16
CA LYS A 25 5.73 -2.85 7.41
C LYS A 25 5.94 -1.37 7.71
N THR A 26 5.85 -0.54 6.68
CA THR A 26 5.83 0.92 6.76
C THR A 26 4.72 1.41 7.70
N PRO A 27 5.03 2.22 8.72
CA PRO A 27 4.00 2.72 9.63
C PRO A 27 2.90 3.51 8.91
N GLY A 28 1.64 3.14 9.14
CA GLY A 28 0.47 3.78 8.53
C GLY A 28 0.07 3.25 7.15
N SER A 29 0.80 2.27 6.60
CA SER A 29 0.40 1.60 5.35
C SER A 29 -0.51 0.40 5.58
N ILE A 30 -1.20 -0.01 4.51
CA ILE A 30 -1.72 -1.36 4.34
C ILE A 30 -0.57 -2.22 3.79
N GLY A 31 -0.32 -3.38 4.37
CA GLY A 31 0.72 -4.31 3.94
C GLY A 31 0.17 -5.39 3.04
N LEU A 32 0.91 -5.71 1.98
CA LEU A 32 0.69 -6.84 1.10
C LEU A 32 1.94 -7.72 1.08
N ASP A 33 1.76 -9.02 1.24
CA ASP A 33 2.83 -10.01 1.12
C ASP A 33 2.26 -11.38 0.74
N SER A 34 3.04 -12.22 0.05
CA SER A 34 2.59 -13.57 -0.36
C SER A 34 2.67 -14.58 0.80
N ASN A 35 3.47 -14.29 1.82
CA ASN A 35 3.67 -15.18 2.96
C ASN A 35 2.71 -14.83 4.11
N PRO A 36 1.83 -15.77 4.54
CA PRO A 36 0.86 -15.52 5.62
C PRO A 36 1.48 -15.36 7.02
N LYS A 37 2.81 -15.50 7.17
CA LYS A 37 3.53 -15.33 8.44
C LYS A 37 4.09 -13.92 8.63
N THR A 38 3.75 -12.99 7.75
CA THR A 38 4.23 -11.60 7.76
C THR A 38 3.29 -10.69 8.54
N HIS A 39 3.55 -9.39 8.54
CA HIS A 39 2.66 -8.37 9.12
C HIS A 39 1.70 -7.76 8.08
N ALA A 40 1.52 -8.41 6.93
CA ALA A 40 0.60 -7.98 5.90
C ALA A 40 -0.86 -8.12 6.34
N GLU A 41 -1.69 -7.14 5.99
CA GLU A 41 -3.15 -7.24 6.06
C GLU A 41 -3.75 -8.00 4.87
N VAL A 42 -3.05 -7.98 3.73
CA VAL A 42 -3.49 -8.62 2.50
C VAL A 42 -2.48 -9.68 2.12
N ILE A 43 -2.91 -10.94 2.07
CA ILE A 43 -2.07 -12.03 1.57
C ILE A 43 -2.32 -12.21 0.08
N HIS A 44 -1.36 -11.82 -0.74
CA HIS A 44 -1.46 -11.86 -2.19
C HIS A 44 -0.07 -11.97 -2.83
N ASP A 45 0.04 -12.76 -3.89
CA ASP A 45 1.27 -12.91 -4.67
C ASP A 45 1.34 -11.82 -5.73
N LEU A 46 2.45 -11.08 -5.77
CA LEU A 46 2.65 -9.98 -6.71
C LEU A 46 2.79 -10.47 -8.17
N ASP A 47 3.14 -11.74 -8.39
CA ASP A 47 3.11 -12.34 -9.73
C ASP A 47 1.70 -12.85 -10.13
N ALA A 48 0.71 -12.76 -9.23
CA ALA A 48 -0.66 -13.17 -9.50
C ALA A 48 -1.55 -11.96 -9.85
N VAL A 49 -2.00 -11.90 -11.10
CA VAL A 49 -2.94 -10.88 -11.59
C VAL A 49 -4.38 -11.41 -11.69
N PRO A 50 -5.42 -10.60 -11.41
CA PRO A 50 -5.36 -9.19 -11.00
C PRO A 50 -5.05 -9.01 -9.50
N TYR A 51 -4.56 -7.81 -9.14
CA TYR A 51 -4.35 -7.44 -7.74
C TYR A 51 -5.70 -7.23 -7.03
N PRO A 52 -5.79 -7.51 -5.71
CA PRO A 52 -7.06 -7.51 -4.97
C PRO A 52 -7.49 -6.11 -4.51
N PHE A 53 -7.26 -5.09 -5.35
CA PHE A 53 -7.52 -3.68 -5.05
C PHE A 53 -8.26 -3.01 -6.20
N PRO A 54 -9.24 -2.14 -5.92
CA PRO A 54 -9.76 -1.19 -6.89
C PRO A 54 -8.68 -0.32 -7.56
N ASP A 55 -8.96 0.07 -8.80
CA ASP A 55 -8.16 1.07 -9.51
C ASP A 55 -8.08 2.39 -8.73
N ASN A 56 -6.90 3.02 -8.74
CA ASN A 56 -6.64 4.31 -8.08
C ASN A 56 -6.92 4.32 -6.56
N GLU A 57 -6.75 3.18 -5.87
CA GLU A 57 -7.03 3.09 -4.43
C GLU A 57 -5.93 3.71 -3.54
N PHE A 58 -4.67 3.77 -4.00
CA PHE A 58 -3.52 4.19 -3.20
C PHE A 58 -2.77 5.36 -3.82
N ASP A 59 -2.29 6.27 -2.97
CA ASP A 59 -1.50 7.45 -3.37
C ASP A 59 0.00 7.15 -3.45
N ILE A 60 0.47 6.22 -2.60
CA ILE A 60 1.89 5.85 -2.49
C ILE A 60 1.99 4.34 -2.43
N ILE A 61 2.93 3.78 -3.20
CA ILE A 61 3.37 2.39 -3.10
C ILE A 61 4.81 2.36 -2.63
N VAL A 62 5.08 1.60 -1.58
CA VAL A 62 6.41 1.31 -1.04
C VAL A 62 6.75 -0.14 -1.37
N GLY A 63 7.95 -0.37 -1.90
CA GLY A 63 8.50 -1.71 -2.09
C GLY A 63 9.96 -1.71 -1.67
N ASN A 64 10.29 -2.40 -0.58
CA ASN A 64 11.64 -2.44 -0.02
C ASN A 64 12.17 -3.87 -0.02
N GLN A 65 13.26 -4.14 -0.75
CA GLN A 65 13.82 -5.50 -0.94
C GLN A 65 12.80 -6.51 -1.48
N VAL A 66 11.86 -6.04 -2.33
CA VAL A 66 10.81 -6.87 -2.91
C VAL A 66 11.09 -7.21 -4.38
N ILE A 67 11.76 -6.32 -5.12
CA ILE A 67 11.89 -6.42 -6.58
C ILE A 67 12.70 -7.65 -7.02
N GLU A 68 13.63 -8.12 -6.20
CA GLU A 68 14.44 -9.32 -6.42
C GLU A 68 13.66 -10.63 -6.28
N HIS A 69 12.42 -10.56 -5.79
CA HIS A 69 11.55 -11.71 -5.57
C HIS A 69 10.40 -11.81 -6.58
N ILE A 70 10.33 -10.90 -7.54
CA ILE A 70 9.26 -10.81 -8.55
C ILE A 70 9.75 -11.38 -9.88
N ASP A 71 8.95 -12.24 -10.50
CA ASP A 71 9.29 -12.86 -11.79
C ASP A 71 9.11 -11.87 -12.96
N ASP A 72 8.02 -11.11 -12.99
CA ASP A 72 7.75 -10.10 -14.04
C ASP A 72 7.41 -8.72 -13.45
N VAL A 73 8.43 -7.87 -13.35
CA VAL A 73 8.30 -6.51 -12.79
C VAL A 73 7.49 -5.53 -13.67
N LEU A 74 7.11 -5.90 -14.90
CA LEU A 74 6.33 -5.06 -15.82
C LEU A 74 4.90 -5.59 -16.07
N ALA A 75 4.47 -6.61 -15.33
CA ALA A 75 3.19 -7.27 -15.56
C ALA A 75 1.95 -6.41 -15.26
N VAL A 76 2.10 -5.32 -14.49
CA VAL A 76 1.01 -4.45 -14.00
C VAL A 76 1.26 -2.97 -14.28
#